data_AF-A0A350JM56-F1
#
_entry.id   AF-A0A350JM56-F1
#
_cell.length_a   1.000
_cell.length_b   1.000
_cell.length_c   1.000
_cell.angle_alpha   90.00
_cell.angle_beta   90.00
_cell.angle_gamma   90.00
#
_symmetry.space_group_name_H-M   'P 1'
#
loop_
_entity.id
_entity.type
_entity.pdbx_description
1 polymer ?
#
loop_
_entity_poly.entity_id
_entity_poly.type
_entity_poly.pdbx_seq_one_letter_code
_entity_poly.pdbx_strand_id
1 'polypeptide(L)'
;MSKLLLATLSVFIGISVTAQVTMEHVKITDSWIADPADFEVDMNVSVKSLNKPPFPSGEGDKQFLREQKAKSAEMFPRQQVPVDASRDSRAGGESLTVVDSFAVRFFLNDATMVGGTPNDNTMAISNDGKLLASYNSQLWGYDLEADTFLFKASNPHPTFGAFMTSYTDGAGLIESNFDPKLFYHPGRDRFVFLFLTVNRNSAVYKNSATIMAFSSTNNPSDPWYVYRIDGHPFDDGTWADYPQIALNDHSLYFTINQLGGNDW
;
A
#
# COMPACT_ATOMS: atom_id res chain seq x y z
N MET A 1 -3.40 -14.00 -79.51
CA MET A 1 -4.40 -14.30 -78.46
C MET A 1 -3.67 -14.50 -77.15
N SER A 2 -3.93 -13.62 -76.19
CA SER A 2 -3.40 -13.59 -74.83
C SER A 2 -4.01 -14.73 -73.99
N LYS A 3 -3.23 -15.35 -73.11
CA LYS A 3 -3.73 -15.88 -71.83
C LYS A 3 -2.76 -15.55 -70.69
N LEU A 4 -3.29 -14.69 -69.84
CA LEU A 4 -2.85 -14.14 -68.55
C LEU A 4 -2.07 -15.12 -67.65
N LEU A 5 -0.94 -14.63 -67.13
CA LEU A 5 -0.29 -15.13 -65.93
C LEU A 5 -0.98 -14.49 -64.72
N LEU A 6 -1.55 -15.29 -63.82
CA LEU A 6 -2.17 -14.81 -62.58
C LEU A 6 -1.09 -14.80 -61.48
N ALA A 7 -0.55 -13.63 -61.16
CA ALA A 7 0.33 -13.44 -60.01
C ALA A 7 -0.52 -13.06 -58.79
N THR A 8 -0.66 -13.97 -57.83
CA THR A 8 -1.26 -13.70 -56.52
C THR A 8 -0.27 -12.91 -55.67
N LEU A 9 -0.54 -11.63 -55.48
CA LEU A 9 0.19 -10.75 -54.57
C LEU A 9 -0.39 -10.90 -53.16
N SER A 10 0.27 -11.68 -52.31
CA SER A 10 -0.07 -11.75 -50.88
C SER A 10 0.48 -10.51 -50.17
N VAL A 11 -0.39 -9.55 -49.88
CA VAL A 11 -0.05 -8.39 -49.03
C VAL A 11 -0.15 -8.83 -47.57
N PHE A 12 0.99 -9.07 -46.92
CA PHE A 12 1.06 -9.18 -45.47
C PHE A 12 1.01 -7.77 -44.87
N ILE A 13 -0.15 -7.36 -44.37
CA ILE A 13 -0.27 -6.15 -43.54
C ILE A 13 0.20 -6.54 -42.14
N GLY A 14 1.45 -6.22 -41.83
CA GLY A 14 1.95 -6.26 -40.46
C GLY A 14 1.30 -5.15 -39.65
N ILE A 15 0.28 -5.46 -38.87
CA ILE A 15 -0.27 -4.53 -37.88
C ILE A 15 0.66 -4.59 -36.67
N SER A 16 1.59 -3.64 -36.60
CA SER A 16 2.36 -3.40 -35.38
C SER A 16 1.43 -2.72 -34.39
N VAL A 17 0.87 -3.47 -33.44
CA VAL A 17 0.19 -2.88 -32.28
C VAL A 17 1.29 -2.35 -31.35
N THR A 18 1.69 -1.10 -31.55
CA THR A 18 2.48 -0.39 -30.55
C THR A 18 1.51 0.09 -29.48
N ALA A 19 1.63 -0.42 -28.25
CA ALA A 19 0.95 0.18 -27.11
C ALA A 19 1.29 1.68 -27.08
N GLN A 20 0.27 2.53 -27.19
CA GLN A 20 0.46 3.97 -27.21
C GLN A 20 0.64 4.44 -25.77
N VAL A 21 1.85 4.84 -25.40
CA VAL A 21 2.13 5.48 -24.11
C VAL A 21 1.78 6.95 -24.24
N THR A 22 0.77 7.41 -23.51
CA THR A 22 0.47 8.83 -23.36
C THR A 22 1.30 9.36 -22.18
N MET A 23 2.05 10.43 -22.40
CA MET A 23 2.76 11.12 -21.33
C MET A 23 2.18 12.53 -21.20
N GLU A 24 1.84 12.90 -19.97
CA GLU A 24 1.40 14.23 -19.61
C GLU A 24 2.25 14.78 -18.46
N HIS A 25 2.60 16.06 -18.55
CA HIS A 25 3.27 16.76 -17.47
C HIS A 25 2.23 17.46 -16.60
N VAL A 26 1.95 16.87 -15.45
CA VAL A 26 1.02 17.44 -14.46
C VAL A 26 1.82 18.04 -13.30
N LYS A 27 1.47 19.27 -12.90
CA LYS A 27 2.01 19.87 -11.67
C LYS A 27 1.05 19.60 -10.53
N ILE A 28 1.52 18.89 -9.51
CA ILE A 28 0.76 18.67 -8.27
C ILE A 28 0.85 19.96 -7.45
N THR A 29 -0.29 20.62 -7.22
CA THR A 29 -0.40 21.85 -6.42
C THR A 29 -1.13 21.66 -5.11
N ASP A 30 -1.98 20.64 -5.04
CA ASP A 30 -2.74 20.29 -3.85
C ASP A 30 -1.82 19.70 -2.79
N SER A 31 -1.50 20.51 -1.77
CA SER A 31 -0.49 20.20 -0.77
C SER A 31 -0.66 20.99 0.52
N TRP A 32 -0.16 20.44 1.62
CA TRP A 32 -0.15 21.06 2.95
C TRP A 32 1.00 20.51 3.79
N ILE A 33 1.13 21.03 5.01
CA ILE A 33 2.07 20.52 6.02
C ILE A 33 1.26 19.78 7.08
N ALA A 34 1.61 18.53 7.35
CA ALA A 34 1.10 17.77 8.48
C ALA A 34 2.19 17.72 9.55
N ASP A 35 1.93 18.27 10.73
CA ASP A 35 2.85 18.22 11.85
C ASP A 35 2.39 17.14 12.84
N PRO A 36 3.15 16.04 13.04
CA PRO A 36 2.82 15.04 14.06
C PRO A 36 2.74 15.64 15.47
N ALA A 37 3.39 16.78 15.72
CA ALA A 37 3.25 17.54 16.95
C ALA A 37 1.88 18.23 17.10
N ASP A 38 1.02 18.22 16.08
CA ASP A 38 -0.36 18.73 16.13
C ASP A 38 -1.41 17.62 16.02
N PHE A 39 -0.99 16.36 15.90
CA PHE A 39 -1.91 15.24 15.82
C PHE A 39 -2.70 15.09 17.13
N GLU A 40 -4.01 15.31 17.02
CA GLU A 40 -4.97 15.07 18.07
C GLU A 40 -5.28 13.57 18.21
N VAL A 41 -5.92 13.20 19.32
CA VAL A 41 -6.33 11.83 19.55
C VAL A 41 -7.47 11.45 18.60
N ASP A 42 -7.14 10.68 17.58
CA ASP A 42 -8.08 10.16 16.59
C ASP A 42 -8.35 8.67 16.85
N MET A 43 -9.16 8.40 17.87
CA MET A 43 -9.56 7.02 18.15
C MET A 43 -10.41 6.49 16.97
N ASN A 44 -9.82 5.66 16.11
CA ASN A 44 -10.53 4.95 15.03
C ASN A 44 -11.41 3.83 15.59
N VAL A 45 -12.38 4.21 16.43
CA VAL A 45 -13.27 3.28 17.11
C VAL A 45 -14.23 2.70 16.08
N SER A 46 -14.13 1.39 15.85
CA SER A 46 -15.10 0.65 15.06
C SER A 46 -15.87 -0.30 15.97
N VAL A 47 -17.20 -0.23 15.92
CA VAL A 47 -18.06 -1.24 16.54
C VAL A 47 -18.07 -2.45 15.62
N LYS A 48 -17.28 -3.46 15.96
CA LYS A 48 -17.33 -4.75 15.27
C LYS A 48 -18.39 -5.62 15.94
N SER A 49 -19.39 -6.04 15.18
CA SER A 49 -20.27 -7.13 15.61
C SER A 49 -19.42 -8.40 15.72
N LEU A 50 -19.15 -8.86 16.94
CA LEU A 50 -18.53 -10.16 17.20
C LEU A 50 -19.45 -11.32 16.78
N ASN A 51 -20.74 -11.04 16.59
CA ASN A 51 -21.66 -11.96 15.93
C ASN A 51 -21.28 -11.99 14.46
N LYS A 52 -20.49 -13.01 14.10
CA LYS A 52 -20.45 -13.58 12.77
C LYS A 52 -21.91 -13.74 12.33
N PRO A 53 -22.42 -12.97 11.33
CA PRO A 53 -23.70 -13.30 10.72
C PRO A 53 -23.64 -14.80 10.37
N PRO A 54 -24.72 -15.58 10.54
CA PRO A 54 -24.75 -16.92 9.97
C PRO A 54 -24.41 -16.74 8.50
N PHE A 55 -23.23 -17.22 8.09
CA PHE A 55 -22.77 -17.12 6.72
C PHE A 55 -23.92 -17.64 5.85
N PRO A 56 -24.42 -16.89 4.86
CA PRO A 56 -25.19 -17.50 3.79
C PRO A 56 -24.24 -18.45 3.07
N SER A 57 -24.22 -19.71 3.50
CA SER A 57 -23.73 -20.93 2.83
C SER A 57 -22.42 -20.86 2.01
N GLY A 58 -21.38 -20.15 2.46
CA GLY A 58 -20.03 -20.19 1.85
C GLY A 58 -19.30 -21.55 1.95
N GLU A 59 -20.00 -22.64 2.24
CA GLU A 59 -19.48 -24.01 2.20
C GLU A 59 -19.09 -24.42 0.78
N GLY A 60 -19.91 -24.04 -0.21
CA GLY A 60 -19.67 -24.34 -1.63
C GLY A 60 -18.41 -23.68 -2.17
N ASP A 61 -18.21 -22.39 -1.91
CA ASP A 61 -17.01 -21.66 -2.38
C ASP A 61 -15.74 -22.16 -1.69
N LYS A 62 -15.81 -22.51 -0.40
CA LYS A 62 -14.68 -23.12 0.31
C LYS A 62 -14.36 -24.50 -0.23
N GLN A 63 -15.38 -25.30 -0.56
CA GLN A 63 -15.19 -26.59 -1.18
C GLN A 63 -14.57 -26.43 -2.57
N PHE A 64 -15.11 -25.55 -3.40
CA PHE A 64 -14.55 -25.21 -4.71
C PHE A 64 -13.09 -24.77 -4.61
N LEU A 65 -12.74 -23.85 -3.71
CA LEU A 65 -11.36 -23.40 -3.50
C LEU A 65 -10.45 -24.54 -3.02
N ARG A 66 -10.93 -25.46 -2.18
CA ARG A 66 -10.18 -26.65 -1.76
C ARG A 66 -9.94 -27.59 -2.94
N GLU A 67 -10.94 -27.81 -3.78
CA GLU A 67 -10.82 -28.63 -4.99
C GLU A 67 -9.85 -28.01 -5.99
N GLN A 68 -9.88 -26.69 -6.20
CA GLN A 68 -8.91 -26.00 -7.05
C GLN A 68 -7.48 -26.09 -6.48
N LYS A 69 -7.31 -25.96 -5.17
CA LYS A 69 -6.01 -26.15 -4.51
C LYS A 69 -5.49 -27.58 -4.67
N ALA A 70 -6.36 -28.60 -4.60
CA ALA A 70 -6.01 -29.99 -4.83
C ALA A 70 -5.59 -30.24 -6.28
N LYS A 71 -6.37 -29.76 -7.26
CA LYS A 71 -6.03 -29.83 -8.69
C LYS A 71 -4.71 -29.14 -8.99
N SER A 72 -4.49 -27.95 -8.42
CA SER A 72 -3.22 -27.24 -8.55
C SER A 72 -2.05 -28.02 -7.95
N ALA A 73 -2.24 -28.71 -6.82
CA ALA A 73 -1.20 -29.52 -6.20
C ALA A 73 -0.87 -30.78 -7.03
N GLU A 74 -1.84 -31.34 -7.74
CA GLU A 74 -1.62 -32.45 -8.69
C GLU A 74 -0.92 -31.98 -9.97
N MET A 75 -1.31 -30.82 -10.51
CA MET A 75 -0.71 -30.25 -11.73
C MET A 75 0.70 -29.70 -11.49
N PHE A 76 0.95 -29.16 -10.29
CA PHE A 76 2.21 -28.56 -9.89
C PHE A 76 2.68 -29.21 -8.57
N PRO A 77 3.08 -30.49 -8.61
CA PRO A 77 3.52 -31.19 -7.42
C PRO A 77 4.74 -30.46 -6.85
N ARG A 78 4.65 -30.06 -5.58
CA ARG A 78 5.77 -29.46 -4.87
C ARG A 78 6.92 -30.47 -4.88
N GLN A 79 7.97 -30.17 -5.63
CA GLN A 79 9.22 -30.90 -5.50
C GLN A 79 9.72 -30.67 -4.07
N GLN A 80 9.64 -31.71 -3.24
CA GLN A 80 10.40 -31.71 -2.00
C GLN A 80 11.86 -31.80 -2.40
N VAL A 81 12.49 -30.64 -2.55
CA VAL A 81 13.95 -30.58 -2.55
C VAL A 81 14.35 -31.04 -1.14
N PRO A 82 15.10 -32.15 -0.98
CA PRO A 82 15.63 -32.52 0.31
C PRO A 82 16.38 -31.31 0.87
N VAL A 83 16.06 -30.91 2.09
CA VAL A 83 16.64 -29.73 2.74
C VAL A 83 18.17 -29.86 2.90
N ASP A 84 18.72 -31.06 2.68
CA ASP A 84 20.15 -31.38 2.93
C ASP A 84 21.01 -31.62 1.68
N ALA A 85 20.62 -31.19 0.48
CA ALA A 85 21.49 -31.32 -0.70
C ALA A 85 21.69 -29.99 -1.44
N SER A 86 22.78 -29.29 -1.08
CA SER A 86 23.47 -28.23 -1.85
C SER A 86 23.17 -26.74 -1.57
N ARG A 87 22.74 -26.36 -0.36
CA ARG A 87 22.83 -24.94 0.07
C ARG A 87 23.87 -24.64 1.15
N ASP A 88 24.63 -25.63 1.57
CA ASP A 88 25.57 -25.52 2.70
C ASP A 88 27.01 -25.14 2.34
N SER A 89 27.28 -24.68 1.12
CA SER A 89 28.57 -24.03 0.81
C SER A 89 28.59 -22.52 1.09
N ARG A 90 27.51 -21.97 1.68
CA ARG A 90 27.46 -20.61 2.24
C ARG A 90 27.06 -20.57 3.72
N ALA A 91 26.94 -21.71 4.40
CA ALA A 91 26.56 -21.81 5.82
C ALA A 91 27.71 -21.48 6.80
N GLY A 92 28.53 -20.50 6.45
CA GLY A 92 29.23 -19.67 7.44
C GLY A 92 28.46 -18.39 7.75
N GLY A 93 27.23 -18.24 7.25
CA GLY A 93 26.35 -17.10 7.49
C GLY A 93 25.41 -17.37 8.67
N GLU A 94 25.21 -16.34 9.48
CA GLU A 94 24.39 -16.31 10.70
C GLU A 94 23.04 -17.04 10.53
N SER A 95 22.72 -17.93 11.47
CA SER A 95 21.39 -18.54 11.55
C SER A 95 20.36 -17.44 11.81
N LEU A 96 19.38 -17.29 10.91
CA LEU A 96 18.26 -16.37 11.11
C LEU A 96 17.50 -16.80 12.38
N THR A 97 17.61 -16.01 13.44
CA THR A 97 16.86 -16.23 14.67
C THR A 97 15.57 -15.44 14.56
N VAL A 98 14.43 -16.13 14.53
CA VAL A 98 13.13 -15.47 14.68
C VAL A 98 12.98 -15.13 16.16
N VAL A 99 12.99 -13.83 16.47
CA VAL A 99 12.83 -13.34 17.84
C VAL A 99 11.43 -12.73 17.97
N ASP A 100 10.67 -13.15 18.99
CA ASP A 100 9.38 -12.56 19.36
C ASP A 100 9.59 -11.49 20.45
N SER A 101 10.37 -10.44 20.13
CA SER A 101 10.74 -9.39 21.09
C SER A 101 10.25 -8.00 20.73
N PHE A 102 9.66 -7.81 19.56
CA PHE A 102 9.30 -6.49 19.03
C PHE A 102 7.87 -6.46 18.48
N ALA A 103 6.94 -7.01 19.26
CA ALA A 103 5.52 -6.94 18.92
C ALA A 103 5.04 -5.49 19.04
N VAL A 104 4.36 -5.00 18.00
CA VAL A 104 3.68 -3.71 18.08
C VAL A 104 2.44 -3.88 18.94
N ARG A 105 2.47 -3.27 20.12
CA ARG A 105 1.45 -3.35 21.15
C ARG A 105 0.57 -2.11 21.10
N PHE A 106 -0.73 -2.29 21.26
CA PHE A 106 -1.67 -1.18 21.39
C PHE A 106 -1.55 -0.56 22.77
N PHE A 107 -1.22 0.74 22.83
CA PHE A 107 -0.89 1.46 24.06
C PHE A 107 -1.91 1.39 25.20
N LEU A 108 -3.21 1.23 24.92
CA LEU A 108 -4.26 1.21 25.95
C LEU A 108 -4.35 -0.11 26.71
N ASN A 109 -4.02 -1.24 26.09
CA ASN A 109 -4.28 -2.57 26.65
C ASN A 109 -3.19 -3.61 26.38
N ASP A 110 -2.06 -3.19 25.79
CA ASP A 110 -0.92 -4.06 25.44
C ASP A 110 -1.28 -5.22 24.48
N ALA A 111 -2.45 -5.15 23.83
CA ALA A 111 -2.83 -6.14 22.84
C ALA A 111 -1.93 -6.00 21.60
N THR A 112 -1.50 -7.12 21.03
CA THR A 112 -0.79 -7.09 19.75
C THR A 112 -1.68 -6.42 18.70
N MET A 113 -1.17 -5.38 18.04
CA MET A 113 -1.86 -4.75 16.92
C MET A 113 -1.91 -5.74 15.77
N VAL A 114 -3.12 -6.22 15.48
CA VAL A 114 -3.39 -7.08 14.34
C VAL A 114 -3.80 -6.24 13.14
N GLY A 115 -3.29 -6.63 11.97
CA GLY A 115 -3.67 -6.00 10.72
C GLY A 115 -5.14 -6.23 10.35
N GLY A 116 -5.54 -5.65 9.23
CA GLY A 116 -6.86 -5.76 8.65
C GLY A 116 -6.99 -7.06 7.89
N THR A 117 -8.05 -7.15 7.09
CA THR A 117 -8.16 -8.19 6.07
C THR A 117 -8.56 -7.49 4.78
N PRO A 118 -7.67 -7.41 3.78
CA PRO A 118 -6.27 -7.88 3.78
C PRO A 118 -5.37 -7.14 4.79
N ASN A 119 -4.18 -7.70 5.04
CA ASN A 119 -3.18 -7.09 5.92
C ASN A 119 -2.19 -6.31 5.05
N ASP A 120 -2.19 -4.99 5.21
CA ASP A 120 -1.38 -4.07 4.40
C ASP A 120 -0.30 -3.41 5.25
N ASN A 121 0.31 -4.15 6.16
CA ASN A 121 1.37 -3.62 7.01
C ASN A 121 2.64 -3.30 6.19
N THR A 122 3.30 -2.19 6.52
CA THR A 122 4.56 -1.75 5.88
C THR A 122 5.47 -1.10 6.91
N MET A 123 6.79 -1.15 6.73
CA MET A 123 7.74 -0.56 7.68
C MET A 123 8.97 0.02 7.01
N ALA A 124 9.59 1.01 7.65
CA ALA A 124 10.88 1.57 7.27
C ALA A 124 11.66 2.03 8.52
N ILE A 125 12.99 2.07 8.42
CA ILE A 125 13.89 2.50 9.49
C ILE A 125 14.85 3.54 8.92
N SER A 126 15.07 4.64 9.63
CA SER A 126 16.00 5.69 9.24
C SER A 126 17.46 5.37 9.59
N ASN A 127 18.40 6.15 9.05
CA ASN A 127 19.83 6.05 9.36
C ASN A 127 20.12 6.24 10.87
N ASP A 128 19.28 7.03 11.56
CA ASP A 128 19.40 7.33 13.01
C ASP A 128 18.51 6.41 13.87
N GLY A 129 18.17 5.21 13.36
CA GLY A 129 17.44 4.20 14.12
C GLY A 129 16.00 4.56 14.44
N LYS A 130 15.37 5.50 13.73
CA LYS A 130 13.95 5.81 13.90
C LYS A 130 13.15 4.81 13.06
N LEU A 131 12.37 3.96 13.70
CA LEU A 131 11.49 3.00 13.05
C LEU A 131 10.10 3.61 12.90
N LEU A 132 9.56 3.53 11.69
CA LEU A 132 8.15 3.80 11.43
C LEU A 132 7.54 2.56 10.79
N ALA A 133 6.43 2.11 11.34
CA ALA A 133 5.63 1.03 10.81
C ALA A 133 4.19 1.48 10.64
N SER A 134 3.51 0.89 9.69
CA SER A 134 2.09 1.05 9.49
C SER A 134 1.38 -0.28 9.66
N TYR A 135 0.25 -0.22 10.36
CA TYR A 135 -0.66 -1.32 10.61
C TYR A 135 -2.01 -1.03 9.95
N ASN A 136 -2.09 -1.29 8.64
CA ASN A 136 -3.10 -0.85 7.66
C ASN A 136 -3.46 0.63 7.68
N SER A 137 -4.13 1.15 8.70
CA SER A 137 -4.67 2.52 8.72
C SER A 137 -4.14 3.35 9.90
N GLN A 138 -3.15 2.81 10.60
CA GLN A 138 -2.49 3.44 11.74
C GLN A 138 -0.98 3.39 11.55
N LEU A 139 -0.29 4.36 12.15
CA LEU A 139 1.16 4.39 12.24
C LEU A 139 1.63 3.98 13.63
N TRP A 140 2.86 3.53 13.71
CA TRP A 140 3.58 3.23 14.93
C TRP A 140 5.03 3.64 14.77
N GLY A 141 5.49 4.57 15.60
CA GLY A 141 6.85 5.13 15.54
C GLY A 141 7.64 4.79 16.79
N TYR A 142 8.87 4.33 16.62
CA TYR A 142 9.75 3.94 17.72
C TYR A 142 11.20 4.37 17.48
N ASP A 143 11.84 4.94 18.49
CA ASP A 143 13.27 5.23 18.52
C ASP A 143 14.03 4.00 19.03
N LEU A 144 14.76 3.33 18.14
CA LEU A 144 15.51 2.13 18.49
C LEU A 144 16.74 2.42 19.36
N GLU A 145 17.27 3.64 19.32
CA GLU A 145 18.43 4.03 20.13
C GLU A 145 17.99 4.50 21.52
N ALA A 146 16.93 5.29 21.57
CA ALA A 146 16.41 5.82 22.83
C ALA A 146 15.43 4.88 23.55
N ASP A 147 14.96 3.81 22.90
CA ASP A 147 13.97 2.84 23.43
C ASP A 147 12.65 3.51 23.83
N THR A 148 12.13 4.39 22.96
CA THR A 148 10.93 5.22 23.25
C THR A 148 10.01 5.36 22.03
N PHE A 149 8.73 5.67 22.26
CA PHE A 149 7.81 6.00 21.17
C PHE A 149 8.12 7.38 20.58
N LEU A 150 7.97 7.52 19.26
CA LEU A 150 8.22 8.77 18.54
C LEU A 150 7.04 9.74 18.57
N PHE A 151 5.82 9.21 18.61
CA PHE A 151 4.61 10.03 18.67
C PHE A 151 4.23 10.36 20.12
N LYS A 152 3.43 11.41 20.29
CA LYS A 152 2.99 11.87 21.60
C LYS A 152 2.35 10.74 22.41
N ALA A 153 2.58 10.73 23.72
CA ALA A 153 1.95 9.78 24.64
C ALA A 153 0.40 9.82 24.60
N SER A 154 -0.19 10.95 24.21
CA SER A 154 -1.64 11.08 24.03
C SER A 154 -2.16 10.36 22.79
N ASN A 155 -1.34 10.22 21.74
CA ASN A 155 -1.66 9.49 20.51
C ASN A 155 -0.42 8.75 19.96
N PRO A 156 -0.03 7.62 20.58
CA PRO A 156 1.17 6.88 20.18
C PRO A 156 0.97 6.07 18.88
N HIS A 157 -0.26 5.97 18.37
CA HIS A 157 -0.58 5.29 17.11
C HIS A 157 -1.53 6.14 16.24
N PRO A 158 -1.06 7.28 15.71
CA PRO A 158 -1.92 8.16 14.93
C PRO A 158 -2.50 7.44 13.72
N THR A 159 -3.76 7.71 13.39
CA THR A 159 -4.36 7.17 12.17
C THR A 159 -3.93 7.99 10.96
N PHE A 160 -4.19 7.50 9.76
CA PHE A 160 -3.92 8.28 8.55
C PHE A 160 -4.79 9.53 8.44
N GLY A 161 -5.94 9.54 9.15
CA GLY A 161 -6.79 10.73 9.25
C GLY A 161 -6.06 11.91 9.88
N ALA A 162 -5.10 11.67 10.78
CA ALA A 162 -4.29 12.71 11.38
C ALA A 162 -3.52 13.54 10.33
N PHE A 163 -3.02 12.91 9.26
CA PHE A 163 -2.35 13.59 8.14
C PHE A 163 -3.29 14.50 7.35
N MET A 164 -4.60 14.29 7.44
CA MET A 164 -5.62 15.05 6.70
C MET A 164 -6.25 16.17 7.53
N THR A 165 -5.93 16.29 8.82
CA THR A 165 -6.55 17.29 9.70
C THR A 165 -6.27 18.73 9.28
N SER A 166 -5.09 18.98 8.71
CA SER A 166 -4.68 20.28 8.17
C SER A 166 -5.14 20.53 6.73
N TYR A 167 -5.91 19.61 6.13
CA TYR A 167 -6.45 19.77 4.78
C TYR A 167 -7.63 20.75 4.78
N THR A 168 -7.47 21.90 4.11
CA THR A 168 -8.36 23.06 4.27
C THR A 168 -9.57 23.10 3.33
N ASP A 169 -9.73 22.17 2.39
CA ASP A 169 -10.75 22.26 1.32
C ASP A 169 -12.15 21.74 1.71
N GLY A 170 -12.44 21.57 3.00
CA GLY A 170 -13.82 21.36 3.49
C GLY A 170 -14.53 20.06 3.04
N ALA A 171 -13.87 19.19 2.27
CA ALA A 171 -14.34 17.84 1.99
C ALA A 171 -14.27 17.01 3.27
N GLY A 172 -15.38 17.00 4.01
CA GLY A 172 -15.52 16.41 5.34
C GLY A 172 -14.83 15.05 5.48
N LEU A 173 -13.99 14.97 6.50
CA LEU A 173 -13.07 13.89 6.88
C LEU A 173 -13.80 12.58 7.31
N ILE A 174 -14.60 12.01 6.41
CA ILE A 174 -15.00 10.60 6.48
C ILE A 174 -14.47 9.93 5.23
N GLU A 175 -13.15 9.93 5.11
CA GLU A 175 -12.48 9.17 4.08
C GLU A 175 -11.96 7.87 4.69
N SER A 176 -12.22 6.76 3.99
CA SER A 176 -11.62 5.48 4.36
C SER A 176 -10.20 5.48 3.86
N ASN A 177 -9.24 5.38 4.78
CA ASN A 177 -7.81 5.38 4.47
C ASN A 177 -7.25 3.95 4.51
N PHE A 178 -6.53 3.53 3.47
CA PHE A 178 -6.09 2.15 3.27
C PHE A 178 -4.81 2.06 2.41
N ASP A 179 -4.32 0.84 2.21
CA ASP A 179 -3.21 0.49 1.31
C ASP A 179 -1.90 1.28 1.49
N PRO A 180 -1.37 1.40 2.72
CA PRO A 180 -0.18 2.19 2.95
C PRO A 180 1.03 1.62 2.21
N LYS A 181 1.94 2.52 1.82
CA LYS A 181 3.32 2.17 1.48
C LYS A 181 4.25 3.11 2.24
N LEU A 182 5.30 2.54 2.81
CA LEU A 182 6.25 3.29 3.61
C LEU A 182 7.67 2.90 3.22
N PHE A 183 8.45 3.92 2.87
CA PHE A 183 9.83 3.79 2.44
C PHE A 183 10.69 4.82 3.17
N TYR A 184 11.98 4.54 3.28
CA TYR A 184 12.97 5.49 3.73
C TYR A 184 14.03 5.67 2.64
N HIS A 185 14.35 6.91 2.31
CA HIS A 185 15.35 7.25 1.31
C HIS A 185 16.68 7.61 2.02
N PRO A 186 17.67 6.70 2.07
CA PRO A 186 18.89 6.92 2.84
C PRO A 186 19.74 8.09 2.32
N GLY A 187 19.78 8.31 1.00
CA GLY A 187 20.54 9.42 0.42
C GLY A 187 19.92 10.81 0.60
N ARG A 188 18.62 10.91 0.91
CA ARG A 188 17.89 12.17 1.15
C ARG A 188 17.47 12.33 2.61
N ASP A 189 17.83 11.33 3.42
CA ASP A 189 17.62 11.26 4.86
C ASP A 189 16.18 11.58 5.28
N ARG A 190 15.20 10.90 4.65
CA ARG A 190 13.77 11.13 4.89
C ARG A 190 12.91 9.94 4.58
N PHE A 191 11.75 9.88 5.21
CA PHE A 191 10.69 8.95 4.92
C PHE A 191 9.81 9.43 3.76
N VAL A 192 9.26 8.45 3.06
CA VAL A 192 8.20 8.60 2.06
C VAL A 192 7.05 7.71 2.51
N PHE A 193 5.91 8.31 2.79
CA PHE A 193 4.72 7.63 3.22
C PHE A 193 3.59 7.93 2.24
N LEU A 194 2.82 6.92 1.88
CA LEU A 194 1.59 7.12 1.12
C LEU A 194 0.48 6.22 1.63
N PHE A 195 -0.75 6.63 1.36
CA PHE A 195 -1.95 5.83 1.54
C PHE A 195 -3.02 6.28 0.54
N LEU A 196 -3.96 5.39 0.26
CA LEU A 196 -5.15 5.72 -0.50
C LEU A 196 -6.23 6.24 0.43
N THR A 197 -7.02 7.15 -0.11
CA THR A 197 -8.19 7.69 0.55
C THR A 197 -9.38 7.67 -0.38
N VAL A 198 -10.57 7.32 0.13
CA VAL A 198 -11.81 7.35 -0.65
C VAL A 198 -13.01 7.73 0.21
N ASN A 199 -13.87 8.59 -0.33
CA ASN A 199 -15.19 8.83 0.25
C ASN A 199 -16.19 7.73 -0.18
N ARG A 200 -16.41 6.75 0.69
CA ARG A 200 -17.30 5.60 0.46
C ARG A 200 -18.81 5.94 0.41
N ASN A 201 -19.20 7.14 0.83
CA ASN A 201 -20.61 7.56 0.84
C ASN A 201 -21.03 8.28 -0.46
N SER A 202 -20.08 8.56 -1.36
CA SER A 202 -20.37 9.07 -2.68
C SER A 202 -20.66 7.89 -3.61
N ALA A 203 -21.83 7.87 -4.27
CA ALA A 203 -22.14 6.96 -5.37
C ALA A 203 -21.23 7.16 -6.60
N VAL A 204 -20.23 8.03 -6.48
CA VAL A 204 -19.32 8.41 -7.52
C VAL A 204 -17.90 8.25 -6.98
N TYR A 205 -17.15 7.33 -7.58
CA TYR A 205 -15.73 7.00 -7.42
C TYR A 205 -14.75 8.18 -7.61
N LYS A 206 -15.28 9.38 -7.87
CA LYS A 206 -14.60 10.66 -8.09
C LYS A 206 -13.88 11.24 -6.87
N ASN A 207 -14.05 10.64 -5.70
CA ASN A 207 -13.41 11.12 -4.47
C ASN A 207 -12.35 10.14 -3.97
N SER A 208 -11.74 9.35 -4.86
CA SER A 208 -10.53 8.61 -4.54
C SER A 208 -9.30 9.51 -4.74
N ALA A 209 -8.31 9.39 -3.86
CA ALA A 209 -7.05 10.09 -4.00
C ALA A 209 -5.91 9.27 -3.39
N THR A 210 -4.69 9.56 -3.83
CA THR A 210 -3.48 9.12 -3.15
C THR A 210 -2.93 10.28 -2.35
N ILE A 211 -2.73 10.05 -1.06
CA ILE A 211 -2.02 10.99 -0.20
C ILE A 211 -0.57 10.55 -0.17
N MET A 212 0.34 11.44 -0.55
CA MET A 212 1.77 11.20 -0.60
C MET A 212 2.47 12.22 0.29
N ALA A 213 3.18 11.74 1.30
CA ALA A 213 3.84 12.54 2.31
C ALA A 213 5.36 12.27 2.33
N PHE A 214 6.14 13.35 2.45
CA PHE A 214 7.59 13.30 2.61
C PHE A 214 7.96 13.94 3.95
N SER A 215 8.67 13.22 4.81
CA SER A 215 9.12 13.82 6.06
C SER A 215 10.15 14.92 5.77
N SER A 216 10.15 15.96 6.59
CA SER A 216 11.13 17.04 6.49
C SER A 216 12.54 16.61 6.90
N THR A 217 12.64 15.62 7.79
CA THR A 217 13.88 15.05 8.34
C THR A 217 13.83 13.52 8.37
N ASN A 218 14.82 12.89 8.98
CA ASN A 218 14.87 11.45 9.24
C ASN A 218 14.17 11.02 10.54
N ASN A 219 13.47 11.95 11.19
CA ASN A 219 12.64 11.69 12.35
C ASN A 219 11.16 11.83 11.95
N PRO A 220 10.36 10.75 11.98
CA PRO A 220 8.97 10.79 11.53
C PRO A 220 8.04 11.59 12.46
N SER A 221 8.51 12.04 13.64
CA SER A 221 7.76 12.98 14.49
C SER A 221 7.87 14.43 14.03
N ASP A 222 8.77 14.75 13.12
CA ASP A 222 8.94 16.09 12.55
C ASP A 222 7.91 16.35 11.45
N PRO A 223 7.71 17.61 11.00
CA PRO A 223 6.71 17.94 10.00
C PRO A 223 6.88 17.20 8.67
N TRP A 224 5.76 16.96 7.99
CA TRP A 224 5.68 16.29 6.68
C TRP A 224 5.11 17.23 5.62
N TYR A 225 5.69 17.20 4.43
CA TYR A 225 5.13 17.82 3.23
C TYR A 225 4.21 16.82 2.55
N VAL A 226 2.92 17.14 2.52
CA VAL A 226 1.87 16.25 2.04
C VAL A 226 1.31 16.76 0.73
N TYR A 227 1.09 15.84 -0.20
CA TYR A 227 0.55 16.09 -1.52
C TYR A 227 -0.65 15.18 -1.75
N ARG A 228 -1.71 15.74 -2.32
CA ARG A 228 -2.87 14.96 -2.76
C ARG A 228 -2.81 14.79 -4.28
N ILE A 229 -2.77 13.54 -4.70
CA ILE A 229 -2.77 13.14 -6.11
C ILE A 229 -4.16 12.57 -6.41
N ASP A 230 -4.75 13.07 -7.49
CA ASP A 230 -6.07 12.63 -7.89
C ASP A 230 -6.10 11.13 -8.22
N GLY A 231 -7.05 10.41 -7.63
CA GLY A 231 -7.24 8.97 -7.82
C GLY A 231 -8.08 8.64 -9.06
N HIS A 232 -8.70 9.63 -9.70
CA HIS A 232 -9.52 9.47 -10.91
C HIS A 232 -9.04 10.35 -12.09
N PRO A 233 -7.76 10.29 -12.49
CA PRO A 233 -7.15 11.25 -13.41
C PRO A 233 -7.75 11.27 -14.84
N PHE A 234 -8.60 10.31 -15.20
CA PHE A 234 -9.17 10.18 -16.55
C PHE A 234 -10.67 10.57 -16.65
N ASP A 235 -11.35 10.90 -15.54
CA ASP A 235 -12.80 11.18 -15.45
C ASP A 235 -13.69 10.17 -16.21
N ASP A 236 -13.27 8.90 -16.23
CA ASP A 236 -13.96 7.78 -16.90
C ASP A 236 -14.74 6.88 -15.93
N GLY A 237 -14.83 7.29 -14.66
CA GLY A 237 -15.58 6.60 -13.61
C GLY A 237 -14.79 5.50 -12.90
N THR A 238 -13.47 5.41 -13.11
CA THR A 238 -12.59 4.52 -12.34
C THR A 238 -12.12 5.16 -11.03
N TRP A 239 -11.53 4.34 -10.16
CA TRP A 239 -10.86 4.77 -8.93
C TRP A 239 -9.48 4.11 -8.76
N ALA A 240 -8.62 4.77 -7.98
CA ALA A 240 -7.27 4.30 -7.70
C ALA A 240 -7.24 3.20 -6.64
N ASP A 241 -6.57 2.09 -6.94
CA ASP A 241 -6.27 1.01 -6.00
C ASP A 241 -4.87 0.41 -6.25
N TYR A 242 -4.39 -0.43 -5.32
CA TYR A 242 -3.13 -1.16 -5.39
C TYR A 242 -1.90 -0.28 -5.69
N PRO A 243 -1.63 0.76 -4.88
CA PRO A 243 -0.54 1.67 -5.14
C PRO A 243 0.80 0.96 -4.97
N GLN A 244 1.76 1.23 -5.85
CA GLN A 244 3.15 0.84 -5.68
C GLN A 244 4.04 2.05 -5.83
N ILE A 245 5.15 2.07 -5.09
CA ILE A 245 6.20 3.06 -5.26
C ILE A 245 7.57 2.43 -5.36
N ALA A 246 8.42 3.09 -6.12
CA ALA A 246 9.85 2.83 -6.19
C ALA A 246 10.61 4.15 -6.14
N LEU A 247 11.81 4.11 -5.58
CA LEU A 247 12.65 5.29 -5.39
C LEU A 247 14.01 5.07 -6.06
N ASN A 248 14.55 6.13 -6.63
CA ASN A 248 15.99 6.28 -6.86
C ASN A 248 16.44 7.63 -6.31
N ASP A 249 17.72 7.96 -6.44
CA ASP A 249 18.31 9.18 -5.88
C ASP A 249 17.61 10.49 -6.31
N HIS A 250 16.93 10.49 -7.47
CA HIS A 250 16.41 11.68 -8.12
C HIS A 250 14.89 11.69 -8.27
N SER A 251 14.23 10.54 -8.17
CA SER A 251 12.86 10.36 -8.61
C SER A 251 12.13 9.32 -7.79
N LEU A 252 10.84 9.60 -7.58
CA LEU A 252 9.86 8.64 -7.10
C LEU A 252 9.02 8.21 -8.30
N TYR A 253 8.90 6.89 -8.48
CA TYR A 253 7.99 6.28 -9.42
C TYR A 253 6.78 5.78 -8.65
N PHE A 254 5.60 6.14 -9.12
CA PHE A 254 4.33 5.78 -8.52
C PHE A 254 3.46 5.12 -9.59
N THR A 255 2.86 3.99 -9.24
CA THR A 255 1.90 3.30 -10.09
C THR A 255 0.65 2.96 -9.31
N ILE A 256 -0.50 3.01 -9.98
CA ILE A 256 -1.80 2.64 -9.44
C ILE A 256 -2.60 1.93 -10.52
N ASN A 257 -3.53 1.09 -10.05
CA ASN A 257 -4.54 0.49 -10.90
C ASN A 257 -5.77 1.39 -10.92
N GLN A 258 -6.36 1.57 -12.10
CA GLN A 258 -7.66 2.22 -12.25
C GLN A 258 -8.72 1.13 -12.35
N LEU A 259 -9.55 1.00 -11.31
CA LEU A 259 -10.58 -0.01 -11.19
C LEU A 259 -11.96 0.58 -11.51
N GLY A 260 -12.81 -0.19 -12.18
CA GLY A 260 -14.20 0.18 -12.45
C GLY A 260 -15.19 -0.74 -11.73
N GLY A 261 -16.44 -0.28 -11.61
CA GLY A 261 -17.52 -1.07 -11.01
C GLY A 261 -17.60 -0.97 -9.49
N ASN A 262 -18.48 -1.79 -8.90
CA ASN A 262 -18.80 -1.76 -7.47
C ASN A 262 -17.93 -2.70 -6.62
N ASP A 263 -16.94 -3.34 -7.22
CA ASP A 263 -16.16 -4.39 -6.54
C ASP A 263 -15.16 -3.75 -5.57
N TRP A 264 -15.24 -4.21 -4.32
CA TRP A 264 -14.37 -3.92 -3.18
C TRP A 264 -13.82 -5.24 -2.63
#